data_AF-A0A7G9Z4T1-F1
#
_entry.id   AF-A0A7G9Z4T1-F1
#
_cell.length_a   1.000
_cell.length_b   1.000
_cell.length_c   1.000
_cell.angle_alpha   90.00
_cell.angle_beta   90.00
_cell.angle_gamma   90.00
#
_symmetry.space_group_name_H-M   'P 1'
#
loop_
_entity.id
_entity.type
_entity.pdbx_description
1 polymer ?
#
loop_
_entity_poly.entity_id
_entity_poly.type
_entity_poly.pdbx_seq_one_letter_code
_entity_poly.pdbx_strand_id
1 'polypeptide(L)'
;MEEKESDVKKAVRDAVVKAVEKGENLKEKVSEITRDAVKKTLEGTDVTREKVESVSKDAMKGAIEGTRKVEVDAVEAAKGAADAAKGAAEGIIEGTKQAGAKAAELTEHAAEAALDSAKEVGDKAVEVVKGIVTGFIEAAEEVLKKKKK
;
A
#
# COMPACT_ATOMS: atom_id res chain seq x y z
N MET A 1 -8.19 25.94 -0.08
CA MET A 1 -8.08 24.98 1.04
C MET A 1 -6.92 24.08 0.69
N GLU A 2 -5.77 24.20 1.36
CA GLU A 2 -4.71 23.21 1.23
C GLU A 2 -5.29 21.88 1.74
N GLU A 3 -5.36 20.88 0.87
CA GLU A 3 -5.67 19.52 1.29
C GLU A 3 -4.61 19.14 2.33
N LYS A 4 -5.04 18.92 3.58
CA LYS A 4 -4.13 18.40 4.61
C LYS A 4 -3.69 17.01 4.13
N GLU A 5 -2.46 16.93 3.61
CA GLU A 5 -1.78 15.67 3.30
C GLU A 5 -1.87 14.78 4.55
N SER A 6 -2.41 13.56 4.41
CA SER A 6 -2.54 12.69 5.57
C SER A 6 -1.16 12.25 6.07
N ASP A 7 -1.05 12.03 7.38
CA ASP A 7 0.20 11.60 8.00
C ASP A 7 0.75 10.31 7.38
N VAL A 8 -0.15 9.42 6.96
CA VAL A 8 0.19 8.17 6.26
C VAL A 8 0.84 8.47 4.92
N LYS A 9 0.20 9.28 4.08
CA LYS A 9 0.73 9.66 2.77
C LYS A 9 2.11 10.29 2.90
N LYS A 10 2.28 11.23 3.83
CA LYS A 10 3.55 11.92 4.06
C LYS A 10 4.64 10.97 4.54
N ALA A 11 4.34 10.10 5.51
CA ALA A 11 5.30 9.14 6.05
C ALA A 11 5.78 8.16 4.99
N VAL A 12 4.86 7.59 4.20
CA VAL A 12 5.22 6.67 3.12
C VAL A 12 6.01 7.39 2.04
N ARG A 13 5.60 8.59 1.62
CA ARG A 13 6.32 9.38 0.61
C ARG A 13 7.75 9.68 1.01
N ASP A 14 7.97 10.19 2.21
CA ASP A 14 9.29 10.59 2.69
C ASP A 14 10.23 9.38 2.83
N ALA A 15 9.68 8.24 3.25
CA ALA A 15 10.39 6.99 3.32
C ALA A 15 10.83 6.47 1.95
N VAL A 16 9.95 6.54 0.95
CA VAL A 16 10.26 6.15 -0.42
C VAL A 16 11.36 7.03 -0.96
N VAL A 17 11.25 8.35 -0.84
CA VAL A 17 12.28 9.30 -1.30
C VAL A 17 13.64 8.93 -0.72
N LYS A 18 13.71 8.77 0.61
CA LYS A 18 14.94 8.37 1.30
C LYS A 18 15.47 7.01 0.83
N ALA A 19 14.59 6.04 0.60
CA ALA A 19 14.98 4.72 0.16
C ALA A 19 15.53 4.75 -1.28
N VAL A 20 14.93 5.52 -2.20
CA VAL A 20 15.46 5.72 -3.55
C VAL A 20 16.82 6.41 -3.49
N GLU A 21 16.94 7.52 -2.75
CA GLU A 21 18.19 8.29 -2.63
C GLU A 21 19.36 7.46 -2.07
N LYS A 22 19.04 6.51 -1.18
CA LYS A 22 20.03 5.60 -0.57
C LYS A 22 20.26 4.32 -1.36
N GLY A 23 19.50 4.07 -2.44
CA GLY A 23 19.51 2.79 -3.15
C GLY A 23 19.06 1.61 -2.29
N GLU A 24 18.21 1.85 -1.28
CA GLU A 24 17.63 0.79 -0.44
C GLU A 24 16.55 -0.01 -1.20
N ASN A 25 16.24 -1.22 -0.71
CA ASN A 25 15.15 -2.03 -1.24
C ASN A 25 13.79 -1.35 -0.97
N LEU A 26 13.23 -0.68 -1.99
CA LEU A 26 11.95 0.01 -1.90
C LEU A 26 10.81 -0.90 -1.46
N LYS A 27 10.73 -2.12 -2.00
CA LYS A 27 9.64 -3.05 -1.67
C LYS A 27 9.57 -3.30 -0.16
N GLU A 28 10.68 -3.69 0.46
CA GLU A 28 10.73 -3.98 1.91
C GLU A 28 10.54 -2.71 2.74
N LYS A 29 11.25 -1.63 2.39
CA LYS A 29 11.18 -0.41 3.21
C LYS A 29 9.80 0.22 3.18
N VAL A 30 9.20 0.28 2.00
CA VAL A 30 7.87 0.84 1.80
C VAL A 30 6.82 -0.07 2.44
N SER A 31 6.96 -1.40 2.37
CA SER A 31 6.00 -2.29 3.04
C SER A 31 6.00 -2.13 4.55
N GLU A 32 7.17 -2.10 5.19
CA GLU A 32 7.26 -1.96 6.64
C GLU A 32 6.67 -0.63 7.12
N ILE A 33 7.02 0.48 6.47
CA ILE A 33 6.59 1.81 6.87
C ILE A 33 5.10 2.00 6.58
N THR A 34 4.64 1.52 5.43
CA THR A 34 3.23 1.54 5.09
C THR A 34 2.42 0.72 6.09
N ARG A 35 2.90 -0.47 6.45
CA ARG A 35 2.26 -1.32 7.45
C ARG A 35 2.14 -0.62 8.78
N ASP A 36 3.23 -0.03 9.27
CA ASP A 36 3.23 0.64 10.58
C ASP A 36 2.30 1.85 10.58
N ALA A 37 2.34 2.66 9.52
CA ALA A 37 1.48 3.82 9.37
C ALA A 37 -0.01 3.43 9.30
N VAL A 38 -0.35 2.43 8.48
CA VAL A 38 -1.71 1.90 8.35
C VAL A 38 -2.18 1.33 9.67
N LYS A 39 -1.37 0.46 10.29
CA LYS A 39 -1.67 -0.14 11.60
C LYS A 39 -1.93 0.94 12.63
N LYS A 40 -1.02 1.90 12.80
CA LYS A 40 -1.14 2.97 13.80
C LYS A 40 -2.35 3.87 13.60
N THR A 41 -2.78 4.05 12.34
CA THR A 41 -3.95 4.88 12.01
C THR A 41 -5.28 4.15 12.27
N LEU A 42 -5.28 2.83 12.13
CA LEU A 42 -6.47 1.98 12.30
C LEU A 42 -6.57 1.41 13.72
N GLU A 43 -5.45 1.11 14.37
CA GLU A 43 -5.35 0.58 15.73
C GLU A 43 -5.91 1.58 16.74
N GLY A 44 -6.73 1.09 17.67
CA GLY A 44 -7.38 1.92 18.68
C GLY A 44 -8.57 2.75 18.15
N THR A 45 -9.03 2.50 16.93
CA THR A 45 -10.19 3.15 16.33
C THR A 45 -11.16 2.14 15.72
N ASP A 46 -12.40 2.56 15.44
CA ASP A 46 -13.33 1.76 14.65
C ASP A 46 -12.79 1.57 13.22
N VAL A 47 -12.38 0.36 12.91
CA VAL A 47 -11.88 -0.02 11.58
C VAL A 47 -13.07 -0.19 10.65
N THR A 48 -13.41 0.87 9.93
CA THR A 48 -14.47 0.87 8.92
C THR A 48 -13.90 0.77 7.52
N ARG A 49 -14.73 0.33 6.56
CA ARG A 49 -14.38 0.26 5.13
C ARG A 49 -13.83 1.59 4.62
N GLU A 50 -14.53 2.69 4.91
CA GLU A 50 -14.18 4.02 4.41
C GLU A 50 -12.81 4.47 4.92
N LYS A 51 -12.50 4.16 6.19
CA LYS A 51 -11.22 4.50 6.80
C LYS A 51 -10.08 3.66 6.23
N VAL A 52 -10.30 2.36 6.07
CA VAL A 52 -9.33 1.46 5.41
C VAL A 52 -9.08 1.92 3.99
N GLU A 53 -10.12 2.24 3.22
CA GLU A 53 -9.99 2.70 1.85
C GLU A 53 -9.20 4.01 1.75
N SER A 54 -9.52 4.99 2.60
CA SER A 54 -8.81 6.28 2.66
C SER A 54 -7.33 6.10 2.99
N VAL A 55 -7.02 5.35 4.06
CA VAL A 55 -5.64 5.10 4.51
C VAL A 55 -4.85 4.33 3.46
N SER A 56 -5.49 3.39 2.77
CA SER A 56 -4.89 2.61 1.68
C SER A 56 -4.56 3.49 0.48
N LYS A 57 -5.50 4.35 0.07
CA LYS A 57 -5.28 5.33 -1.02
C LYS A 57 -4.13 6.26 -0.67
N ASP A 58 -4.11 6.79 0.55
CA ASP A 58 -3.05 7.70 1.00
C ASP A 58 -1.67 7.06 1.04
N ALA A 59 -1.57 5.86 1.62
CA ALA A 59 -0.33 5.09 1.63
C ALA A 59 0.18 4.84 0.21
N MET A 60 -0.70 4.39 -0.67
CA MET A 60 -0.35 4.09 -2.05
C MET A 60 0.09 5.34 -2.82
N LYS A 61 -0.67 6.44 -2.71
CA LYS A 61 -0.31 7.73 -3.31
C LYS A 61 1.02 8.24 -2.78
N GLY A 62 1.26 8.11 -1.47
CA GLY A 62 2.55 8.43 -0.86
C GLY A 62 3.70 7.64 -1.47
N ALA A 63 3.52 6.32 -1.63
CA ALA A 63 4.51 5.45 -2.23
C ALA A 63 4.89 5.86 -3.66
N ILE A 64 3.87 6.10 -4.48
CA ILE A 64 4.02 6.49 -5.88
C ILE A 64 4.65 7.87 -5.99
N GLU A 65 4.09 8.87 -5.31
CA GLU A 65 4.60 10.25 -5.36
C GLU A 65 6.02 10.35 -4.82
N GLY A 66 6.38 9.50 -3.86
CA GLY A 66 7.74 9.42 -3.35
C GLY A 66 8.74 9.06 -4.44
N THR A 67 8.42 8.09 -5.30
CA THR A 67 9.29 7.72 -6.43
C THR A 67 9.36 8.78 -7.52
N ARG A 68 8.27 9.54 -7.74
CA ARG A 68 8.23 10.64 -8.72
C ARG A 68 8.98 11.89 -8.28
N LYS A 69 9.17 12.07 -6.97
CA LYS A 69 9.90 13.22 -6.42
C LYS A 69 11.41 13.11 -6.59
N VAL A 70 11.92 11.94 -6.90
CA VAL A 70 13.34 11.70 -7.07
C VAL A 70 13.67 11.83 -8.55
N GLU A 71 14.68 12.64 -8.86
CA GLU A 71 15.19 12.77 -10.23
C GLU A 71 15.99 11.52 -10.59
N VAL A 72 15.30 10.52 -11.13
CA VAL A 72 15.89 9.29 -11.68
C VAL A 72 15.41 9.10 -13.11
N ASP A 73 16.17 8.37 -13.92
CA ASP A 73 15.78 8.05 -15.30
C ASP A 73 14.42 7.35 -15.36
N ALA A 74 13.68 7.54 -16.45
CA ALA A 74 12.30 7.05 -16.58
C ALA A 74 12.15 5.53 -16.35
N VAL A 75 13.18 4.75 -16.66
CA VAL A 75 13.22 3.30 -16.43
C VAL A 75 13.34 2.97 -14.93
N GLU A 76 14.21 3.69 -14.21
CA GLU A 76 14.38 3.54 -12.77
C GLU A 76 13.17 4.09 -12.01
N ALA A 77 12.59 5.20 -12.47
CA ALA A 77 11.33 5.73 -11.93
C ALA A 77 10.20 4.71 -12.06
N ALA A 78 10.05 4.08 -13.22
CA ALA A 78 9.01 3.08 -13.45
C ALA A 78 9.22 1.81 -12.61
N LYS A 79 10.47 1.36 -12.46
CA LYS A 79 10.82 0.23 -11.60
C LYS A 79 10.59 0.55 -10.13
N GLY A 80 11.12 1.69 -9.67
CA GLY A 80 10.95 2.17 -8.32
C GLY A 80 9.49 2.35 -7.96
N ALA A 81 8.68 2.96 -8.85
CA ALA A 81 7.25 3.13 -8.65
C ALA A 81 6.54 1.79 -8.51
N ALA A 82 6.91 0.78 -9.31
CA ALA A 82 6.36 -0.57 -9.20
C ALA A 82 6.76 -1.26 -7.88
N ASP A 83 8.02 -1.14 -7.46
CA ASP A 83 8.51 -1.70 -6.19
C ASP A 83 7.88 -0.99 -4.97
N ALA A 84 7.73 0.33 -5.03
CA ALA A 84 7.07 1.12 -3.99
C ALA A 84 5.57 0.81 -3.92
N ALA A 85 4.89 0.72 -5.07
CA ALA A 85 3.49 0.32 -5.16
C ALA A 85 3.27 -1.10 -4.59
N LYS A 86 4.19 -2.02 -4.90
CA LYS A 86 4.21 -3.38 -4.36
C LYS A 86 4.37 -3.39 -2.85
N GLY A 87 5.38 -2.70 -2.34
CA GLY A 87 5.62 -2.57 -0.91
C GLY A 87 4.42 -1.97 -0.19
N ALA A 88 3.87 -0.88 -0.72
CA ALA A 88 2.71 -0.22 -0.14
C ALA A 88 1.47 -1.13 -0.11
N ALA A 89 1.17 -1.85 -1.18
CA ALA A 89 0.07 -2.81 -1.21
C ALA A 89 0.23 -3.91 -0.15
N GLU A 90 1.43 -4.52 -0.05
CA GLU A 90 1.72 -5.52 0.99
C GLU A 90 1.58 -4.92 2.40
N GLY A 91 2.11 -3.72 2.61
CA GLY A 91 2.06 -3.01 3.89
C GLY A 91 0.63 -2.61 4.29
N ILE A 92 -0.18 -2.14 3.36
CA ILE A 92 -1.59 -1.78 3.56
C ILE A 92 -2.37 -2.99 4.05
N ILE A 93 -2.22 -4.10 3.34
CA ILE A 93 -2.91 -5.36 3.64
C ILE A 93 -2.50 -5.88 5.02
N GLU A 94 -1.20 -5.94 5.28
CA GLU A 94 -0.69 -6.45 6.56
C GLU A 94 -1.02 -5.50 7.72
N GLY A 95 -0.95 -4.18 7.51
CA GLY A 95 -1.25 -3.17 8.51
C GLY A 95 -2.73 -3.18 8.89
N THR A 96 -3.60 -3.31 7.88
CA THR A 96 -5.06 -3.45 8.07
C THR A 96 -5.37 -4.72 8.88
N LYS A 97 -4.77 -5.85 8.51
CA LYS A 97 -4.91 -7.12 9.23
C LYS A 97 -4.42 -7.02 10.68
N GLN A 98 -3.27 -6.40 10.91
CA GLN A 98 -2.71 -6.21 12.26
C GLN A 98 -3.51 -5.23 13.12
N ALA A 99 -4.17 -4.23 12.51
CA ALA A 99 -5.05 -3.30 13.20
C ALA A 99 -6.36 -3.94 13.70
N GLY A 100 -6.56 -5.23 13.48
CA GLY A 100 -7.74 -5.96 13.95
C GLY A 100 -8.87 -6.03 12.93
N ALA A 101 -8.62 -5.65 11.66
CA ALA A 101 -9.51 -5.97 10.54
C ALA A 101 -9.52 -7.50 10.33
N LYS A 102 -10.32 -8.21 11.12
CA LYS A 102 -10.51 -9.66 10.97
C LYS A 102 -11.33 -10.00 9.74
N ALA A 103 -11.93 -8.99 9.11
CA ALA A 103 -12.83 -9.15 7.98
C ALA A 103 -12.01 -9.18 6.67
N ALA A 104 -12.11 -10.29 5.93
CA ALA A 104 -11.49 -10.44 4.62
C ALA A 104 -11.91 -9.30 3.67
N GLU A 105 -13.18 -8.93 3.74
CA GLU A 105 -13.81 -7.79 3.07
C GLU A 105 -13.08 -6.44 3.27
N LEU A 106 -12.61 -6.12 4.48
CA LEU A 106 -11.85 -4.89 4.70
C LEU A 106 -10.48 -4.94 4.01
N THR A 107 -9.87 -6.12 4.01
CA THR A 107 -8.57 -6.32 3.38
C THR A 107 -8.69 -6.32 1.85
N GLU A 108 -9.77 -6.88 1.31
CA GLU A 108 -10.15 -6.76 -0.11
C GLU A 108 -10.33 -5.29 -0.49
N HIS A 109 -11.06 -4.51 0.30
CA HIS A 109 -11.21 -3.08 0.01
C HIS A 109 -9.90 -2.31 0.09
N ALA A 110 -9.01 -2.65 1.03
CA ALA A 110 -7.67 -2.06 1.11
C ALA A 110 -6.87 -2.34 -0.17
N ALA A 111 -6.94 -3.58 -0.63
CA ALA A 111 -6.30 -4.07 -1.84
C ALA A 111 -6.87 -3.41 -3.11
N GLU A 112 -8.20 -3.28 -3.21
CA GLU A 112 -8.86 -2.56 -4.29
C GLU A 112 -8.48 -1.08 -4.32
N ALA A 113 -8.42 -0.41 -3.16
CA ALA A 113 -8.06 1.00 -3.09
C ALA A 113 -6.59 1.24 -3.49
N ALA A 114 -5.69 0.34 -3.11
CA ALA A 114 -4.30 0.35 -3.54
C ALA A 114 -4.22 0.16 -5.07
N LEU A 115 -4.96 -0.81 -5.62
CA LEU A 115 -5.01 -1.05 -7.06
C LEU A 115 -5.55 0.16 -7.82
N ASP A 116 -6.60 0.80 -7.31
CA ASP A 116 -7.19 1.97 -7.95
C ASP A 116 -6.24 3.16 -7.96
N SER A 117 -5.52 3.38 -6.86
CA SER A 117 -4.46 4.39 -6.79
C SER A 117 -3.29 4.09 -7.74
N ALA A 118 -2.98 2.80 -7.98
CA ALA A 118 -1.95 2.39 -8.94
C ALA A 118 -2.35 2.71 -10.39
N LYS A 119 -3.65 2.71 -10.72
CA LYS A 119 -4.14 3.07 -12.06
C LYS A 119 -3.83 4.52 -12.43
N GLU A 120 -3.75 5.42 -11.45
CA GLU A 120 -3.36 6.81 -11.69
C GLU A 120 -1.90 6.96 -12.15
N VAL A 121 -1.10 5.88 -12.08
CA VAL A 121 0.33 5.88 -12.40
C VAL A 121 0.61 5.31 -13.78
N GLY A 122 -0.06 4.21 -14.11
CA GLY A 122 0.08 3.51 -15.38
C GLY A 122 0.00 1.98 -15.23
N ASP A 123 -0.19 1.30 -16.37
CA ASP A 123 -0.47 -0.14 -16.44
C ASP A 123 0.53 -1.03 -15.70
N LYS A 124 1.82 -0.67 -15.70
CA LYS A 124 2.86 -1.49 -15.07
C LYS A 124 2.72 -1.54 -13.54
N ALA A 125 2.36 -0.43 -12.91
CA ALA A 125 2.08 -0.42 -11.47
C ALA A 125 0.80 -1.21 -11.17
N VAL A 126 -0.22 -1.08 -12.02
CA VAL A 126 -1.48 -1.82 -11.92
C VAL A 126 -1.24 -3.33 -11.99
N GLU A 127 -0.48 -3.83 -12.97
CA GLU A 127 -0.21 -5.27 -13.10
C GLU A 127 0.48 -5.84 -11.86
N VAL A 128 1.48 -5.13 -11.34
CA VAL A 128 2.22 -5.58 -10.15
C VAL A 128 1.31 -5.62 -8.93
N VAL A 129 0.53 -4.56 -8.71
CA VAL A 129 -0.39 -4.48 -7.57
C VAL A 129 -1.47 -5.53 -7.71
N LYS A 130 -2.07 -5.68 -8.90
CA LYS A 130 -3.09 -6.70 -9.19
C LYS A 130 -2.58 -8.10 -8.87
N GLY A 131 -1.34 -8.43 -9.23
CA GLY A 131 -0.75 -9.73 -8.88
C GLY A 131 -0.70 -9.98 -7.37
N ILE A 132 -0.39 -8.96 -6.58
CA ILE A 132 -0.36 -9.05 -5.10
C ILE A 132 -1.78 -9.18 -4.56
N VAL A 133 -2.71 -8.35 -5.04
CA VAL A 133 -4.11 -8.37 -4.61
C VAL A 133 -4.73 -9.73 -4.89
N THR A 134 -4.60 -10.25 -6.11
CA THR A 134 -5.14 -11.56 -6.48
C THR A 134 -4.51 -12.68 -5.64
N GLY A 135 -3.17 -12.69 -5.50
CA GLY A 135 -2.49 -13.70 -4.68
C GLY A 135 -2.90 -13.65 -3.21
N PHE A 136 -3.17 -12.45 -2.68
CA PHE A 136 -3.66 -12.30 -1.32
C PHE A 136 -5.10 -12.78 -1.15
N ILE A 137 -5.99 -12.46 -2.10
CA ILE A 137 -7.38 -12.92 -2.10
C ILE A 137 -7.45 -14.44 -2.19
N GLU A 138 -6.69 -15.05 -3.11
CA GLU A 138 -6.61 -16.51 -3.24
C GLU A 138 -6.09 -17.17 -1.94
N ALA A 139 -5.06 -16.61 -1.34
CA ALA A 139 -4.53 -17.09 -0.07
C ALA A 139 -5.56 -16.96 1.08
N ALA A 140 -6.31 -15.86 1.12
CA ALA A 140 -7.37 -15.65 2.10
C ALA A 140 -8.53 -16.64 1.90
N GLU A 141 -8.95 -16.88 0.66
CA GLU A 141 -9.97 -17.86 0.31
C GLU A 141 -9.56 -19.29 0.70
N GLU A 142 -8.30 -19.67 0.47
CA GLU A 142 -7.81 -21.00 0.82
C GLU A 142 -7.80 -21.21 2.34
N VAL A 143 -7.40 -20.20 3.11
CA VAL A 143 -7.44 -20.23 4.59
C VAL A 143 -8.88 -20.33 5.10
N LEU A 144 -9.82 -19.62 4.47
CA LEU A 144 -11.24 -19.68 4.81
C LEU A 144 -11.86 -21.06 4.48
N LYS A 145 -11.51 -21.65 3.33
CA LYS A 145 -11.94 -23.01 2.96
C LYS A 145 -11.38 -24.08 3.90
N LYS A 146 -10.13 -23.95 4.34
CA LYS A 146 -9.50 -24.90 5.28
C LYS A 146 -10.09 -24.83 6.69
N LYS A 147 -10.65 -23.70 7.14
CA LYS A 147 -11.32 -23.59 8.45
C LYS A 147 -12.75 -24.16 8.49
N LYS A 148 -13.35 -24.46 7.34
CA LYS A 148 -14.70 -25.04 7.23
C LYS A 148 -14.70 -26.58 7.07
N LYS A 149 -13.55 -27.23 7.18
CA LYS A 149 -13.38 -28.68 7.05
C LYS A 149 -12.83 -29.25 8.35
#